data_AF-A0A6B8MGZ8-F1
#
_entry.id   AF-A0A6B8MGZ8-F1
#
_cell.length_a   1.000
_cell.length_b   1.000
_cell.length_c   1.000
_cell.angle_alpha   90.00
_cell.angle_beta   90.00
_cell.angle_gamma   90.00
#
_symmetry.space_group_name_H-M   'P 1'
#
loop_
_entity.id
_entity.type
_entity.pdbx_description
1 polymer ?
#
loop_
_entity_poly.entity_id
_entity_poly.type
_entity_poly.pdbx_seq_one_letter_code
_entity_poly.pdbx_strand_id
1 'polypeptide(L)'
;MRFEAAEVLDLVGISKEMLRHWKKALPPIFGRDARSSRYSFEEVVALAVIARAVRDFAVPVSHFTHVAEKMFNEVGRHLQPPHVAQVVCITRDDVLFAPLDSVPFHDCMVIVHLERLLVEIRTNIEARSSREAQLDLPLAGAKIAALRGLRFR
;
A
#
# COMPACT_ATOMS: atom_id res chain seq x y z
N MET A 1 8.63 -10.34 1.54
CA MET A 1 8.85 -9.04 2.21
C MET A 1 7.87 -8.89 3.36
N ARG A 2 8.27 -8.27 4.47
CA ARG A 2 7.43 -8.04 5.65
C ARG A 2 7.51 -6.57 6.04
N PHE A 3 6.37 -5.96 6.36
CA PHE A 3 6.24 -4.54 6.65
C PHE A 3 5.79 -4.31 8.08
N GLU A 4 6.38 -3.35 8.78
CA GLU A 4 5.93 -2.90 10.09
C GLU A 4 4.71 -1.99 9.98
N ALA A 5 3.96 -1.85 11.07
CA ALA A 5 2.75 -1.04 11.07
C ALA A 5 2.99 0.41 10.60
N ALA A 6 4.11 1.03 10.99
CA ALA A 6 4.45 2.38 10.53
C ALA A 6 4.63 2.45 9.01
N GLU A 7 5.32 1.46 8.42
CA GLU A 7 5.51 1.38 6.97
C GLU A 7 4.18 1.18 6.25
N VAL A 8 3.28 0.35 6.80
CA VAL A 8 1.93 0.16 6.24
C VAL A 8 1.13 1.46 6.24
N LEU A 9 1.16 2.23 7.33
CA LEU A 9 0.44 3.51 7.40
C LEU A 9 0.89 4.46 6.30
N ASP A 10 2.20 4.55 6.07
CA ASP A 10 2.78 5.39 5.03
C ASP A 10 2.47 4.88 3.62
N LEU A 11 2.65 3.58 3.36
CA LEU A 11 2.46 2.97 2.03
C LEU A 11 0.99 2.98 1.59
N VAL A 12 0.08 2.73 2.52
CA VAL A 12 -1.37 2.70 2.28
C VAL A 12 -1.96 4.11 2.33
N GLY A 13 -1.29 5.05 3.01
CA GLY A 13 -1.75 6.42 3.17
C GLY A 13 -2.93 6.56 4.14
N ILE A 14 -2.90 5.81 5.25
CA ILE A 14 -3.95 5.82 6.28
C ILE A 14 -3.39 6.22 7.64
N SER A 15 -4.24 6.79 8.50
CA SER A 15 -3.83 7.15 9.85
C SER A 15 -3.78 5.92 10.77
N LYS A 16 -3.01 6.03 11.86
CA LYS A 16 -2.95 5.01 12.92
C LYS A 16 -4.33 4.70 13.51
N GLU A 17 -5.18 5.71 13.61
CA GLU A 17 -6.55 5.58 14.11
C GLU A 17 -7.46 4.83 13.13
N MET A 18 -7.34 5.10 11.83
CA MET A 18 -8.00 4.32 10.79
C MET A 18 -7.58 2.86 10.86
N LEU A 19 -6.26 2.57 10.92
CA LEU A 19 -5.78 1.19 11.03
C LEU A 19 -6.30 0.49 12.29
N ARG A 20 -6.36 1.19 13.44
CA ARG A 20 -6.94 0.65 14.69
C ARG A 20 -8.42 0.32 14.52
N HIS A 21 -9.19 1.18 13.86
CA HIS A 21 -10.59 0.93 13.56
C HIS A 21 -10.75 -0.25 12.61
N TRP A 22 -9.95 -0.32 11.55
CA TRP A 22 -9.99 -1.38 10.54
C TRP A 22 -9.59 -2.73 11.10
N LYS A 23 -8.63 -2.79 12.03
CA LYS A 23 -8.30 -4.03 12.76
C LYS A 23 -9.51 -4.62 13.49
N LYS A 24 -10.51 -3.82 13.87
CA LYS A 24 -11.76 -4.35 14.46
C LYS A 24 -12.75 -4.82 13.41
N ALA A 25 -12.71 -4.23 12.22
CA ALA A 25 -13.68 -4.47 11.14
C ALA A 25 -13.23 -5.52 10.11
N LEU A 26 -11.92 -5.77 9.98
CA LEU A 26 -11.34 -6.64 8.97
C LEU A 26 -10.80 -7.93 9.63
N PRO A 27 -11.50 -9.07 9.46
CA PRO A 27 -11.09 -10.36 10.04
C PRO A 27 -9.62 -10.75 9.77
N PRO A 28 -9.04 -10.58 8.57
CA PRO A 28 -7.67 -11.03 8.26
C PRO A 28 -6.58 -10.38 9.13
N ILE A 29 -6.85 -9.19 9.67
CA ILE A 29 -5.90 -8.42 10.50
C ILE A 29 -6.41 -8.21 11.93
N PHE A 30 -7.52 -8.85 12.29
CA PHE A 30 -8.13 -8.74 13.60
C PHE A 30 -7.21 -9.30 14.70
N GLY A 31 -7.20 -8.63 15.85
CA GLY A 31 -6.42 -9.07 17.03
C GLY A 31 -4.89 -8.99 16.88
N ARG A 32 -4.36 -8.54 15.73
CA ARG A 32 -2.92 -8.42 15.52
C ARG A 32 -2.33 -7.26 16.33
N ASP A 33 -1.44 -7.59 17.24
CA ASP A 33 -0.86 -6.65 18.19
C ASP A 33 0.13 -5.68 17.52
N ALA A 34 0.08 -4.39 17.86
CA ALA A 34 0.82 -3.34 17.14
C ALA A 34 2.35 -3.44 17.25
N ARG A 35 2.87 -4.15 18.26
CA ARG A 35 4.31 -4.33 18.50
C ARG A 35 4.96 -5.47 17.69
N SER A 36 4.16 -6.37 17.11
CA SER A 36 4.67 -7.61 16.49
C SER A 36 4.05 -7.89 15.12
N SER A 37 3.12 -7.05 14.66
CA SER A 37 2.41 -7.27 13.41
C SER A 37 3.25 -6.88 12.20
N ARG A 38 3.96 -7.88 11.67
CA ARG A 38 4.60 -7.81 10.36
C ARG A 38 3.62 -8.20 9.26
N TYR A 39 3.23 -7.23 8.45
CA TYR A 39 2.32 -7.42 7.33
C TYR A 39 3.04 -7.98 6.11
N SER A 40 2.39 -8.86 5.35
CA SER A 40 2.92 -9.29 4.04
C SER A 40 2.70 -8.20 2.99
N PHE A 41 3.39 -8.32 1.85
CA PHE A 41 3.14 -7.43 0.71
C PHE A 41 1.70 -7.52 0.21
N GLU A 42 1.14 -8.74 0.16
CA GLU A 42 -0.24 -9.00 -0.25
C GLU A 42 -1.24 -8.29 0.68
N GLU A 43 -0.98 -8.34 1.99
CA GLU A 43 -1.79 -7.62 2.98
C GLU A 43 -1.70 -6.10 2.81
N VAL A 44 -0.53 -5.55 2.49
CA VAL A 44 -0.36 -4.12 2.19
C VAL A 44 -1.16 -3.72 0.95
N VAL A 45 -1.09 -4.53 -0.11
CA VAL A 45 -1.84 -4.28 -1.35
C VAL A 45 -3.35 -4.34 -1.09
N ALA A 46 -3.82 -5.37 -0.37
CA ALA A 46 -5.23 -5.51 0.01
C ALA A 46 -5.73 -4.31 0.83
N LEU A 47 -4.94 -3.84 1.80
CA LEU A 47 -5.24 -2.64 2.57
C LEU A 47 -5.27 -1.38 1.71
N ALA A 48 -4.38 -1.28 0.73
CA ALA A 48 -4.33 -0.15 -0.19
C ALA A 48 -5.52 -0.12 -1.18
N VAL A 49 -6.03 -1.29 -1.59
CA VAL A 49 -7.29 -1.38 -2.34
C VAL A 49 -8.46 -0.86 -1.50
N ILE A 50 -8.60 -1.33 -0.26
CA ILE A 50 -9.64 -0.81 0.67
C ILE A 50 -9.46 0.69 0.87
N ALA A 51 -8.24 1.18 1.08
CA ALA A 51 -7.98 2.59 1.31
C ALA A 51 -8.42 3.47 0.15
N ARG A 52 -8.15 3.05 -1.10
CA ARG A 52 -8.67 3.74 -2.28
C ARG A 52 -10.20 3.75 -2.31
N ALA A 53 -10.84 2.61 -2.07
CA ALA A 53 -12.29 2.54 -2.06
C ALA A 53 -12.93 3.43 -0.98
N VAL A 54 -12.35 3.44 0.23
CA VAL A 54 -12.84 4.25 1.35
C VAL A 54 -12.61 5.75 1.10
N ARG A 55 -11.41 6.14 0.65
CA ARG A 55 -11.01 7.55 0.50
C ARG A 55 -11.58 8.18 -0.77
N ASP A 56 -11.47 7.48 -1.89
CA ASP A 56 -11.73 8.07 -3.20
C ASP A 56 -13.22 7.91 -3.59
N PHE A 57 -13.92 6.93 -2.99
CA PHE A 57 -15.32 6.61 -3.31
C PHE A 57 -16.25 6.54 -2.09
N ALA A 58 -15.77 6.95 -0.91
CA ALA A 58 -16.55 6.99 0.34
C ALA A 58 -17.22 5.65 0.73
N VAL A 59 -16.68 4.51 0.27
CA VAL A 59 -17.18 3.19 0.68
C VAL A 59 -16.87 2.97 2.16
N PRO A 60 -17.85 2.67 3.02
CA PRO A 60 -17.57 2.49 4.45
C PRO A 60 -16.75 1.21 4.67
N VAL A 61 -15.79 1.22 5.61
CA VAL A 61 -14.94 0.03 5.84
C VAL A 61 -15.74 -1.21 6.29
N SER A 62 -16.89 -1.00 6.94
CA SER A 62 -17.81 -2.08 7.34
C SER A 62 -18.31 -2.91 6.15
N HIS A 63 -18.32 -2.31 4.96
CA HIS A 63 -18.61 -3.00 3.69
C HIS A 63 -17.68 -4.20 3.46
N PHE A 64 -16.42 -4.05 3.86
CA PHE A 64 -15.41 -5.05 3.64
C PHE A 64 -15.43 -6.15 4.70
N THR A 65 -16.17 -6.02 5.80
CA THR A 65 -16.11 -6.97 6.92
C THR A 65 -16.42 -8.41 6.49
N HIS A 66 -17.40 -8.60 5.61
CA HIS A 66 -17.81 -9.93 5.12
C HIS A 66 -16.99 -10.44 3.93
N VAL A 67 -16.35 -9.55 3.19
CA VAL A 67 -15.61 -9.86 1.95
C VAL A 67 -14.10 -9.77 2.12
N ALA A 68 -13.61 -9.31 3.28
CA ALA A 68 -12.19 -9.07 3.52
C ALA A 68 -11.35 -10.34 3.39
N GLU A 69 -11.82 -11.48 3.90
CA GLU A 69 -11.08 -12.74 3.74
C GLU A 69 -10.92 -13.12 2.28
N LYS A 70 -12.01 -13.05 1.51
CA LYS A 70 -11.99 -13.27 0.06
C LYS A 70 -11.02 -12.30 -0.60
N MET A 71 -11.14 -11.00 -0.32
CA MET A 71 -10.31 -9.97 -0.92
C MET A 71 -8.81 -10.18 -0.62
N PHE A 72 -8.43 -10.44 0.63
CA PHE A 72 -7.02 -10.67 0.99
C PHE A 72 -6.45 -11.94 0.32
N ASN A 73 -7.24 -13.01 0.27
CA ASN A 73 -6.84 -14.26 -0.38
C ASN A 73 -6.70 -14.10 -1.91
N GLU A 74 -7.65 -13.43 -2.55
CA GLU A 74 -7.62 -13.17 -3.99
C GLU A 74 -6.47 -12.24 -4.37
N VAL A 75 -6.21 -11.17 -3.60
CA VAL A 75 -5.02 -10.33 -3.81
C VAL A 75 -3.76 -11.20 -3.80
N GLY A 76 -3.59 -12.10 -2.82
CA GLY A 76 -2.43 -13.00 -2.78
C GLY A 76 -2.28 -13.87 -4.02
N ARG A 77 -3.38 -14.44 -4.53
CA ARG A 77 -3.38 -15.25 -5.77
C ARG A 77 -3.01 -14.43 -7.00
N HIS A 78 -3.60 -13.24 -7.13
CA HIS A 78 -3.45 -12.36 -8.27
C HIS A 78 -2.08 -11.65 -8.33
N LEU A 79 -1.34 -11.64 -7.22
CA LEU A 79 0.05 -11.18 -7.15
C LEU A 79 1.07 -12.26 -7.54
N GLN A 80 0.65 -13.47 -7.93
CA GLN A 80 1.56 -14.48 -8.47
C GLN A 80 1.68 -14.34 -10.00
N PRO A 81 2.89 -14.49 -10.59
CA PRO A 81 3.06 -14.48 -12.04
C PRO A 81 2.32 -15.66 -12.72
N PRO A 82 1.86 -15.49 -13.97
CA PRO A 82 1.92 -14.28 -14.79
C PRO A 82 0.85 -13.25 -14.40
N HIS A 83 1.27 -11.99 -14.26
CA HIS A 83 0.36 -10.88 -13.93
C HIS A 83 -0.44 -10.50 -15.17
N VAL A 84 -1.75 -10.70 -15.13
CA VAL A 84 -2.68 -10.10 -16.10
C VAL A 84 -3.09 -8.73 -15.56
N ALA A 85 -3.25 -7.73 -16.44
CA ALA A 85 -3.80 -6.43 -16.07
C ALA A 85 -5.20 -6.63 -15.46
N GLN A 86 -5.27 -6.54 -14.13
CA GLN A 86 -6.46 -6.87 -13.37
C GLN A 86 -6.98 -5.65 -12.62
N VAL A 87 -8.29 -5.61 -12.52
CA VAL A 87 -9.00 -4.65 -11.71
C VAL A 87 -9.70 -5.38 -10.57
N VAL A 88 -9.77 -4.71 -9.43
CA VAL A 88 -10.62 -5.11 -8.31
C VAL A 88 -11.94 -4.35 -8.45
N CYS A 89 -13.01 -5.08 -8.68
CA CYS A 89 -14.37 -4.57 -8.78
C CYS A 89 -15.05 -4.73 -7.42
N ILE A 90 -15.41 -3.62 -6.79
CA ILE A 90 -16.06 -3.58 -5.49
C ILE A 90 -17.51 -3.20 -5.74
N THR A 91 -18.41 -4.14 -5.49
CA THR A 91 -19.86 -3.98 -5.62
C THR A 91 -20.50 -3.82 -4.23
N ARG A 92 -21.84 -3.73 -4.16
CA ARG A 92 -22.53 -3.66 -2.86
C ARG A 92 -22.31 -4.91 -2.00
N ASP A 93 -22.25 -6.08 -2.62
CA ASP A 93 -22.33 -7.33 -1.86
C ASP A 93 -21.07 -8.19 -2.03
N ASP A 94 -20.20 -7.84 -2.98
CA ASP A 94 -19.05 -8.67 -3.31
C ASP A 94 -17.85 -7.87 -3.84
N VAL A 95 -16.69 -8.52 -3.79
CA VAL A 95 -15.45 -8.10 -4.43
C VAL A 95 -15.06 -9.14 -5.48
N LEU A 96 -14.81 -8.67 -6.70
CA LEU A 96 -14.47 -9.49 -7.85
C LEU A 96 -13.16 -9.03 -8.47
N PHE A 97 -12.39 -9.98 -8.98
CA PHE A 97 -11.18 -9.72 -9.75
C PHE A 97 -11.45 -10.07 -11.20
N ALA A 98 -11.23 -9.11 -12.09
CA ALA A 98 -11.47 -9.29 -13.51
C ALA A 98 -10.33 -8.69 -14.33
N PRO A 99 -10.04 -9.25 -15.51
CA PRO A 99 -9.29 -8.53 -16.54
C PRO A 99 -10.00 -7.22 -16.87
N LEU A 100 -9.22 -6.18 -17.21
CA LEU A 100 -9.78 -4.86 -17.56
C LEU A 100 -10.82 -4.92 -18.69
N ASP A 101 -10.66 -5.85 -19.64
CA ASP A 101 -11.52 -5.98 -20.81
C ASP A 101 -12.78 -6.81 -20.56
N SER A 102 -12.88 -7.45 -19.39
CA SER A 102 -13.95 -8.38 -19.02
C SER A 102 -14.62 -7.99 -17.70
N VAL A 103 -14.65 -6.69 -17.39
CA VAL A 103 -15.29 -6.16 -16.19
C VAL A 103 -16.79 -6.41 -16.26
N PRO A 104 -17.40 -7.08 -15.26
CA PRO A 104 -18.83 -7.37 -15.26
C PRO A 104 -19.65 -6.08 -15.15
N PHE A 105 -20.78 -6.01 -15.84
CA PHE A 105 -21.69 -4.87 -15.71
C PHE A 105 -22.48 -4.95 -14.41
N HIS A 106 -22.45 -3.87 -13.63
CA HIS A 106 -23.23 -3.72 -12.40
C HIS A 106 -23.80 -2.29 -12.33
N ASP A 107 -24.97 -2.14 -11.69
CA ASP A 107 -25.64 -0.83 -11.55
C ASP A 107 -24.78 0.21 -10.83
N CYS A 108 -23.93 -0.22 -9.89
CA CYS A 108 -22.95 0.61 -9.21
C CYS A 108 -21.77 -0.24 -8.76
N MET A 109 -20.55 0.14 -9.18
CA MET A 109 -19.31 -0.51 -8.75
C MET A 109 -18.16 0.49 -8.69
N VAL A 110 -17.23 0.22 -7.80
CA VAL A 110 -15.92 0.89 -7.75
C VAL A 110 -14.88 -0.02 -8.40
N ILE A 111 -14.08 0.53 -9.30
CA ILE A 111 -13.02 -0.20 -10.02
C ILE A 111 -11.67 0.33 -9.56
N VAL A 112 -10.83 -0.56 -9.01
CA VAL A 112 -9.46 -0.24 -8.60
C VAL A 112 -8.48 -0.97 -9.51
N HIS A 113 -7.64 -0.23 -10.23
CA HIS A 113 -6.59 -0.79 -11.08
C HIS A 113 -5.44 -1.34 -10.22
N LEU A 114 -5.32 -2.66 -10.16
CA LEU A 114 -4.34 -3.32 -9.30
C LEU A 114 -2.92 -3.02 -9.77
N GLU A 115 -2.67 -3.00 -11.08
CA GLU A 115 -1.35 -2.71 -11.64
C GLU A 115 -0.85 -1.30 -11.26
N ARG A 116 -1.70 -0.28 -11.41
CA ARG A 116 -1.35 1.10 -11.00
C ARG A 116 -1.03 1.16 -9.52
N LEU A 117 -1.84 0.51 -8.69
CA LEU A 117 -1.61 0.45 -7.26
C LEU A 117 -0.29 -0.25 -6.91
N LEU A 118 0.05 -1.32 -7.62
CA LEU A 118 1.30 -2.05 -7.41
C LEU A 118 2.52 -1.24 -7.81
N VAL A 119 2.45 -0.54 -8.94
CA VAL A 119 3.51 0.37 -9.38
C VAL A 119 3.73 1.45 -8.32
N GLU A 120 2.67 2.10 -7.85
CA GLU A 120 2.77 3.14 -6.81
C GLU A 120 3.37 2.61 -5.50
N ILE A 121 2.92 1.46 -4.99
CA ILE A 121 3.45 0.88 -3.76
C ILE A 121 4.93 0.50 -3.95
N ARG A 122 5.30 -0.12 -5.07
CA ARG A 122 6.69 -0.51 -5.35
C ARG A 122 7.61 0.70 -5.47
N THR A 123 7.20 1.73 -6.21
CA THR A 123 7.95 2.98 -6.32
C THR A 123 8.14 3.63 -4.95
N ASN A 124 7.11 3.62 -4.08
CA ASN A 124 7.24 4.16 -2.72
C ASN A 124 8.20 3.34 -1.85
N ILE A 125 8.20 2.00 -1.98
CA ILE A 125 9.15 1.13 -1.29
C ILE A 125 10.58 1.42 -1.75
N GLU A 126 10.82 1.49 -3.06
CA GLU A 126 12.15 1.77 -3.63
C GLU A 126 12.67 3.14 -3.20
N ALA A 127 11.83 4.18 -3.29
CA ALA A 127 12.19 5.53 -2.87
C ALA A 127 12.55 5.61 -1.38
N ARG A 128 11.93 4.79 -0.52
CA ARG A 128 12.28 4.68 0.90
C ARG A 128 13.64 4.01 1.09
N SER A 129 13.87 2.87 0.45
CA SER A 129 15.14 2.16 0.49
C SER A 129 16.32 3.06 0.07
N SER A 130 16.12 3.91 -0.95
CA SER A 130 17.14 4.88 -1.37
C SER A 130 17.41 5.98 -0.33
N ARG A 131 16.39 6.46 0.40
CA ARG A 131 16.56 7.49 1.44
C ARG A 131 17.26 6.94 2.68
N GLU A 132 16.91 5.72 3.09
CA GLU A 132 17.57 5.04 4.23
C GLU A 132 19.03 4.74 3.90
N ALA A 133 19.32 4.25 2.69
CA ALA A 133 20.70 4.05 2.22
C ALA A 133 21.52 5.36 2.16
N GLN A 134 20.88 6.51 1.91
CA GLN A 134 21.55 7.81 1.91
C GLN A 134 21.86 8.32 3.34
N LEU A 135 21.05 7.95 4.33
CA LEU A 135 21.28 8.31 5.75
C LEU A 135 22.42 7.50 6.38
N ASP A 136 22.65 6.28 5.90
CA ASP A 136 23.74 5.39 6.36
C ASP A 136 25.11 5.69 5.72
N LEU A 137 25.19 6.68 4.81
CA LEU A 137 26.48 7.16 4.34
C LEU A 137 27.19 7.88 5.49
N PRO A 138 28.41 7.46 5.90
CA PRO A 138 29.20 8.28 6.79
C PRO A 138 29.44 9.60 6.05
N LEU A 139 28.89 10.69 6.58
CA LEU A 139 29.28 12.04 6.21
C LEU A 139 30.73 12.20 6.67
N ALA A 140 31.67 11.68 5.87
CA ALA A 140 33.07 11.96 6.04
C ALA A 140 33.19 13.48 5.96
N GLY A 141 33.53 14.11 7.08
CA GLY A 141 33.71 15.54 7.21
C GLY A 141 34.74 16.02 6.19
N ALA A 142 34.28 16.35 4.99
CA ALA A 142 35.08 17.03 4.01
C ALA A 142 35.32 18.43 4.57
N LYS A 143 36.51 18.63 5.13
CA LYS A 143 37.06 19.96 5.41
C LYS A 143 36.92 20.78 4.13
N ILE A 144 35.94 21.67 4.10
CA ILE A 144 35.90 22.75 3.13
C ILE A 144 37.09 23.65 3.50
N ALA A 145 38.24 23.38 2.89
CA ALA A 145 39.37 24.28 2.95
C ALA A 145 38.95 25.57 2.24
N ALA A 146 38.65 26.59 3.04
CA ALA A 146 38.47 27.94 2.56
C ALA A 146 39.78 28.42 1.92
N LEU A 147 39.89 28.33 0.60
CA LEU A 147 40.91 29.05 -0.16
C LEU A 147 40.52 30.53 -0.22
N ARG A 148 40.82 31.23 0.88
CA ARG A 148 40.94 32.69 0.90
C ARG A 148 42.29 33.05 0.29
N GLY A 149 42.25 33.84 -0.79
CA GLY A 149 43.30 34.81 -1.10
C GLY A 149 44.23 34.46 -2.25
N LEU A 150 43.84 34.86 -3.47
CA LEU A 150 44.79 35.34 -4.46
C LEU A 150 44.31 36.72 -4.93
N ARG A 151 44.95 37.75 -4.37
CA ARG A 151 44.90 39.14 -4.84
C ARG A 151 45.58 39.19 -6.20
N PHE A 152 44.89 39.67 -7.23
CA PHE A 152 45.55 40.24 -8.40
C PHE A 152 45.89 41.71 -8.09
N ARG A 153 47.17 42.05 -8.20
CA ARG A 153 47.67 43.40 -8.44
C ARG A 153 48.58 43.33 -9.64
#